data_AF-A0AAP2MR98-F1
#
_entry.id   AF-A0AAP2MR98-F1
#
_cell.length_a   1.000
_cell.length_b   1.000
_cell.length_c   1.000
_cell.angle_alpha   90.00
_cell.angle_beta   90.00
_cell.angle_gamma   90.00
#
_symmetry.space_group_name_H-M   'P 1'
#
loop_
_entity.id
_entity.type
_entity.pdbx_description
1 polymer ?
#
loop_
_entity_poly.entity_id
_entity_poly.type
_entity_poly.pdbx_seq_one_letter_code
_entity_poly.pdbx_strand_id
1 'polypeptide(L)'
;MRKTLAGVAPFAHLLSRAGAARAENEDDERKQREGESDEDYAKRMEELDEKERAEQEEREREEARARGEGNDIDGDDTEAEDGDDETDDAKKAARAKERARCARIIAHGIATGNVEQAAVFAFNTKLSSAAAVQALRAAKAVAPEKQPAARRPSLDERMAHVRTPNPGSEAHGAAPTLAEQIIAAGKMRRGEK
;
A
#
# COMPACT_ATOMS: atom_id res chain seq x y z
N MET A 1 -20.45 52.83 25.07
CA MET A 1 -20.54 51.56 24.32
C MET A 1 -19.25 50.77 24.54
N ARG A 2 -19.29 49.68 25.30
CA ARG A 2 -18.16 48.75 25.46
C ARG A 2 -18.58 47.43 24.80
N LYS A 3 -17.94 47.05 23.70
CA LYS A 3 -18.16 45.76 23.03
C LYS A 3 -17.06 44.81 23.49
N THR A 4 -17.41 43.78 24.24
CA THR A 4 -16.52 42.65 24.55
C THR A 4 -16.60 41.66 23.40
N LEU A 5 -15.50 41.44 22.69
CA LEU A 5 -15.35 40.37 21.70
C LEU A 5 -15.04 39.07 22.44
N ALA A 6 -16.08 38.33 22.83
CA ALA A 6 -15.96 36.95 23.28
C ALA A 6 -16.21 36.04 22.06
N GLY A 7 -15.15 35.43 21.53
CA GLY A 7 -15.30 34.50 20.42
C GLY A 7 -14.01 34.16 19.68
N VAL A 8 -13.07 33.48 20.33
CA VAL A 8 -12.08 32.63 19.64
C VAL A 8 -11.74 31.45 20.56
N ALA A 9 -11.84 30.23 20.03
CA ALA A 9 -11.45 28.93 20.58
C ALA A 9 -12.40 28.24 21.60
N PRO A 10 -13.37 27.42 21.13
CA PRO A 10 -14.24 26.58 21.98
C PRO A 10 -13.52 25.38 22.64
N PHE A 11 -12.18 25.34 22.58
CA PHE A 11 -11.35 24.26 23.15
C PHE A 11 -10.14 24.77 23.95
N ALA A 12 -10.00 26.08 24.20
CA ALA A 12 -8.89 26.61 25.00
C ALA A 12 -8.87 26.05 26.44
N HIS A 13 -10.04 25.68 26.96
CA HIS A 13 -10.22 25.08 28.29
C HIS A 13 -9.77 23.61 28.34
N LEU A 14 -9.68 22.92 27.21
CA LEU A 14 -9.10 21.55 27.13
C LEU A 14 -7.58 21.59 27.09
N LEU A 15 -6.98 22.61 26.46
CA LEU A 15 -5.52 22.75 26.42
C LEU A 15 -4.94 23.24 27.76
N SER A 16 -5.70 24.03 28.52
CA SER A 16 -5.26 24.49 29.85
C SER A 16 -5.28 23.40 30.93
N ARG A 17 -6.03 22.30 30.74
CA ARG A 17 -6.10 21.19 31.70
C ARG A 17 -5.13 20.04 31.37
N ALA A 18 -4.62 19.96 30.15
CA ALA A 18 -3.67 18.94 29.73
C ALA A 18 -2.19 19.29 30.05
N GLY A 19 -1.87 20.58 30.29
CA GLY A 19 -0.49 21.02 30.54
C GLY A 19 -0.10 21.19 32.02
N ALA A 20 -1.06 21.38 32.93
CA ALA A 20 -0.76 21.76 34.31
C ALA A 20 -0.66 20.59 35.31
N ALA A 21 -1.07 19.37 34.92
CA ALA A 21 -1.06 18.22 35.84
C ALA A 21 0.20 17.34 35.73
N ARG A 22 1.12 17.62 34.79
CA ARG A 22 2.33 16.81 34.59
C ARG A 22 3.61 17.46 35.13
N ALA A 23 3.62 18.77 35.34
CA ALA A 23 4.83 19.50 35.72
C ALA A 23 5.18 19.46 37.21
N GLU A 24 4.31 18.96 38.09
CA GLU A 24 4.55 19.01 39.55
C GLU A 24 5.10 17.69 40.17
N ASN A 25 5.33 16.62 39.39
CA ASN A 25 5.91 15.37 39.92
C ASN A 25 7.30 15.01 39.36
N GLU A 26 7.69 15.49 38.17
CA GLU A 26 8.99 15.13 37.57
C GLU A 26 10.18 15.84 38.25
N ASP A 27 9.96 16.99 38.91
CA ASP A 27 11.01 17.79 39.54
C ASP A 27 11.32 17.39 41.00
N ASP A 28 10.57 16.44 41.58
CA ASP A 28 10.78 15.96 42.95
C ASP A 28 11.62 14.66 42.99
N GLU A 29 11.58 13.86 41.93
CA GLU A 29 12.31 12.59 41.85
C GLU A 29 13.82 12.75 41.58
N ARG A 30 14.19 13.83 40.87
CA ARG A 30 15.59 14.20 40.59
C ARG A 30 16.23 15.04 41.70
N LYS A 31 15.54 15.29 42.84
CA LYS A 31 16.11 15.99 44.00
C LYS A 31 16.78 15.01 44.97
N GLN A 32 17.89 15.43 45.57
CA GLN A 32 18.55 14.64 46.62
C GLN A 32 17.66 14.58 47.85
N ARG A 33 17.44 13.37 48.39
CA ARG A 33 16.56 13.17 49.54
C ARG A 33 17.32 13.47 50.84
N GLU A 34 16.64 14.01 51.84
CA GLU A 34 17.24 14.22 53.16
C GLU A 34 17.67 12.87 53.77
N GLY A 35 18.98 12.73 54.05
CA GLY A 35 19.58 11.51 54.62
C GLY A 35 20.13 10.52 53.60
N GLU A 36 20.07 10.82 52.30
CA GLU A 36 20.69 10.02 51.25
C GLU A 36 22.16 10.40 51.05
N SER A 37 23.02 9.40 50.83
CA SER A 37 24.42 9.64 50.49
C SER A 37 24.57 10.12 49.04
N ASP A 38 25.61 10.90 48.73
CA ASP A 38 25.88 11.36 47.36
C ASP A 38 26.00 10.21 46.36
N GLU A 39 26.46 9.04 46.82
CA GLU A 39 26.64 7.85 46.00
C GLU A 39 25.31 7.12 45.72
N ASP A 40 24.41 7.07 46.69
CA ASP A 40 23.06 6.53 46.50
C ASP A 40 22.22 7.43 45.58
N TYR A 41 22.38 8.75 45.69
CA TYR A 41 21.76 9.72 44.80
C TYR A 41 22.26 9.55 43.35
N ALA A 42 23.58 9.45 43.14
CA ALA A 42 24.15 9.26 41.82
C ALA A 42 23.64 7.99 41.14
N LYS A 43 23.59 6.88 41.87
CA LYS A 43 23.10 5.60 41.36
C LYS A 43 21.62 5.64 40.96
N ARG A 44 20.79 6.33 41.74
CA ARG A 44 19.36 6.49 41.42
C ARG A 44 19.15 7.35 40.15
N MET A 45 19.99 8.37 39.96
CA MET A 45 19.95 9.22 38.79
C MET A 45 20.34 8.46 37.51
N GLU A 46 21.37 7.60 37.59
CA GLU A 46 21.76 6.72 36.48
C GLU A 46 20.63 5.75 36.09
N GLU A 47 19.94 5.16 37.07
CA GLU A 47 18.81 4.26 36.83
C GLU A 47 17.62 4.98 36.17
N LEU A 48 17.33 6.22 36.59
CA LEU A 48 16.29 7.05 35.98
C LEU A 48 16.64 7.43 34.54
N ASP A 49 17.89 7.82 34.28
CA ASP A 49 18.35 8.18 32.93
C ASP A 49 18.37 6.95 31.99
N GLU A 50 18.71 5.76 32.49
CA GLU A 50 18.66 4.51 31.71
C GLU A 50 17.21 4.11 31.39
N LYS A 51 16.30 4.24 32.36
CA LYS A 51 14.88 4.01 32.13
C LYS A 51 14.28 4.97 31.11
N GLU A 52 14.61 6.26 31.21
CA GLU A 52 14.15 7.28 30.24
C GLU A 52 14.67 6.98 28.83
N ARG A 53 15.94 6.56 28.71
CA ARG A 53 16.52 6.14 27.43
C ARG A 53 15.82 4.91 26.85
N ALA A 54 15.49 3.92 27.69
CA ALA A 54 14.75 2.73 27.26
C ALA A 54 13.32 3.05 26.79
N GLU A 55 12.61 3.92 27.50
CA GLU A 55 11.27 4.39 27.10
C GLU A 55 11.32 5.19 25.80
N GLN A 56 12.37 5.99 25.60
CA GLN A 56 12.57 6.75 24.37
C GLN A 56 12.85 5.82 23.18
N GLU A 57 13.69 4.80 23.35
CA GLU A 57 13.95 3.78 22.33
C GLU A 57 12.68 2.98 21.97
N GLU A 58 11.85 2.65 22.97
CA GLU A 58 10.57 1.98 22.74
C GLU A 58 9.62 2.84 21.90
N ARG A 59 9.51 4.14 22.21
CA ARG A 59 8.70 5.09 21.44
C ARG A 59 9.21 5.25 20.02
N GLU A 60 10.52 5.35 19.82
CA GLU A 60 11.12 5.44 18.49
C GLU A 60 10.84 4.16 17.67
N ARG A 61 10.91 2.98 18.30
CA ARG A 61 10.53 1.70 17.67
C ARG A 61 9.05 1.64 17.32
N GLU A 62 8.17 2.14 18.18
CA GLU A 62 6.72 2.20 17.92
C GLU A 62 6.41 3.16 16.77
N GLU A 63 7.04 4.33 16.75
CA GLU A 63 6.87 5.32 15.68
C GLU A 63 7.42 4.82 14.34
N ALA A 64 8.56 4.11 14.34
CA ALA A 64 9.10 3.46 13.15
C ALA A 64 8.17 2.37 12.60
N ARG A 65 7.53 1.59 13.49
CA ARG A 65 6.48 0.61 13.11
C ARG A 65 5.25 1.29 12.52
N ALA A 66 4.84 2.43 13.07
CA ALA A 66 3.70 3.21 12.57
C ALA A 66 3.98 3.87 11.20
N ARG A 67 5.23 4.27 10.95
CA ARG A 67 5.66 4.86 9.68
C ARG A 67 6.01 3.84 8.59
N GLY A 68 6.04 2.54 8.92
CA GLY A 68 6.37 1.47 7.97
C GLY A 68 7.83 1.50 7.49
N GLU A 69 8.70 2.27 8.15
CA GLU A 69 10.14 2.38 7.89
C GLU A 69 10.98 1.45 8.79
N GLY A 70 10.32 0.53 9.52
CA GLY A 70 11.00 -0.55 10.20
C GLY A 70 11.65 -1.47 9.17
N ASN A 71 12.97 -1.39 9.06
CA ASN A 71 13.82 -2.36 8.36
C ASN A 71 13.36 -3.78 8.76
N ASP A 72 12.74 -4.48 7.79
CA ASP A 72 12.23 -5.84 7.85
C ASP A 72 13.39 -6.80 8.22
N ILE A 73 13.73 -6.87 9.50
CA ILE A 73 14.38 -8.06 10.04
C ILE A 73 13.29 -9.13 10.03
N ASP A 74 13.50 -10.04 9.08
CA ASP A 74 12.76 -11.21 8.69
C ASP A 74 12.41 -12.08 9.91
N GLY A 75 11.40 -11.66 10.67
CA GLY A 75 10.83 -12.43 11.75
C GLY A 75 9.87 -13.51 11.27
N ASP A 76 9.85 -13.83 9.97
CA ASP A 76 9.00 -14.87 9.38
C ASP A 76 9.52 -16.28 9.73
N ASP A 77 10.84 -16.43 9.94
CA ASP A 77 11.52 -17.70 10.23
C ASP A 77 11.49 -18.10 11.72
N THR A 78 10.30 -18.22 12.28
CA THR A 78 10.11 -18.97 13.52
C THR A 78 9.16 -20.11 13.19
N GLU A 79 9.72 -21.27 12.87
CA GLU A 79 9.05 -22.56 13.01
C GLU A 79 8.46 -22.58 14.43
N ALA A 80 7.16 -22.28 14.52
CA ALA A 80 6.42 -22.40 15.77
C ALA A 80 6.33 -23.89 16.07
N GLU A 81 7.27 -24.36 16.89
CA GLU A 81 7.21 -25.67 17.52
C GLU A 81 5.89 -25.71 18.30
N ASP A 82 5.00 -26.61 17.88
CA ASP A 82 3.65 -26.83 18.41
C ASP A 82 3.74 -27.39 19.84
N GLY A 83 4.18 -26.53 20.76
CA GLY A 83 4.19 -26.77 22.19
C GLY A 83 2.82 -26.38 22.75
N ASP A 84 2.09 -27.39 23.20
CA ASP A 84 0.71 -27.35 23.74
C ASP A 84 0.51 -26.45 24.98
N ASP A 85 1.46 -25.56 25.32
CA ASP A 85 1.41 -24.63 26.44
C ASP A 85 1.61 -23.16 26.00
N GLU A 86 1.07 -22.82 24.82
CA GLU A 86 1.02 -21.42 24.38
C GLU A 86 -0.12 -20.66 25.08
N THR A 87 0.26 -19.59 25.79
CA THR A 87 -0.66 -18.59 26.34
C THR A 87 -1.54 -17.98 25.23
N ASP A 88 -2.74 -17.51 25.58
CA ASP A 88 -3.67 -16.91 24.60
C ASP A 88 -3.04 -15.72 23.84
N ASP A 89 -2.07 -15.04 24.45
CA ASP A 89 -1.35 -13.93 23.83
C ASP A 89 -0.33 -14.40 22.77
N ALA A 90 0.34 -15.53 22.98
CA ALA A 90 1.20 -16.14 21.95
C ALA A 90 0.38 -16.53 20.71
N LYS A 91 -0.80 -17.14 20.91
CA LYS A 91 -1.74 -17.48 19.83
C LYS A 91 -2.28 -16.25 19.11
N LYS A 92 -2.51 -15.13 19.81
CA LYS A 92 -2.87 -13.84 19.18
C LYS A 92 -1.72 -13.29 18.35
N ALA A 93 -0.50 -13.31 18.86
CA ALA A 93 0.69 -12.84 18.15
C ALA A 93 0.95 -13.67 16.87
N ALA A 94 0.85 -15.00 16.95
CA ALA A 94 0.97 -15.88 15.79
C ALA A 94 -0.07 -15.56 14.71
N ARG A 95 -1.34 -15.36 15.11
CA ARG A 95 -2.41 -14.94 14.17
C ARG A 95 -2.14 -13.56 13.57
N ALA A 96 -1.63 -12.62 14.34
CA ALA A 96 -1.30 -11.28 13.84
C ALA A 96 -0.14 -11.34 12.84
N LYS A 97 0.91 -12.12 13.12
CA LYS A 97 2.05 -12.36 12.22
C LYS A 97 1.57 -12.98 10.90
N GLU A 98 0.74 -14.02 10.97
CA GLU A 98 0.22 -14.69 9.79
C GLU A 98 -0.69 -13.78 8.95
N ARG A 99 -1.52 -12.96 9.60
CA ARG A 99 -2.32 -11.93 8.91
C ARG A 99 -1.43 -10.88 8.23
N ALA A 100 -0.35 -10.46 8.88
CA ALA A 100 0.61 -9.54 8.30
C ALA A 100 1.34 -10.16 7.08
N ARG A 101 1.75 -11.43 7.18
CA ARG A 101 2.33 -12.20 6.06
C ARG A 101 1.38 -12.22 4.86
N CYS A 102 0.13 -12.64 5.08
CA CYS A 102 -0.90 -12.66 4.05
C CYS A 102 -1.14 -11.27 3.43
N ALA A 103 -1.27 -10.23 4.26
CA ALA A 103 -1.53 -8.87 3.80
C ALA A 103 -0.41 -8.35 2.87
N ARG A 104 0.86 -8.60 3.22
CA ARG A 104 2.01 -8.21 2.39
C ARG A 104 1.99 -8.90 1.02
N ILE A 105 1.76 -10.22 1.01
CA ILE A 105 1.74 -11.01 -0.23
C ILE A 105 0.62 -10.52 -1.16
N ILE A 106 -0.60 -10.32 -0.62
CA ILE A 106 -1.74 -9.84 -1.40
C ILE A 106 -1.51 -8.41 -1.89
N ALA A 107 -1.00 -7.51 -1.06
CA ALA A 107 -0.70 -6.14 -1.47
C ALA A 107 0.30 -6.10 -2.63
N HIS A 108 1.35 -6.92 -2.57
CA HIS A 108 2.31 -7.05 -3.67
C HIS A 108 1.70 -7.68 -4.93
N GLY A 109 0.84 -8.69 -4.76
CA GLY A 109 0.06 -9.28 -5.85
C GLY A 109 -0.83 -8.27 -6.58
N ILE A 110 -1.51 -7.40 -5.83
CA ILE A 110 -2.33 -6.31 -6.39
C ILE A 110 -1.45 -5.30 -7.15
N ALA A 111 -0.33 -4.87 -6.55
CA ALA A 111 0.60 -3.93 -7.18
C ALA A 111 1.24 -4.48 -8.47
N THR A 112 1.42 -5.80 -8.55
CA THR A 112 2.00 -6.47 -9.73
C THR A 112 0.96 -6.93 -10.76
N GLY A 113 -0.33 -6.97 -10.40
CA GLY A 113 -1.40 -7.47 -11.25
C GLY A 113 -1.56 -9.01 -11.22
N ASN A 114 -0.90 -9.69 -10.30
CA ASN A 114 -0.86 -11.16 -10.16
C ASN A 114 -1.62 -11.62 -8.88
N VAL A 115 -2.86 -11.15 -8.70
CA VAL A 115 -3.64 -11.35 -7.47
C VAL A 115 -3.94 -12.83 -7.19
N GLU A 116 -4.25 -13.62 -8.22
CA GLU A 116 -4.57 -15.05 -8.08
C GLU A 116 -3.37 -15.86 -7.55
N GLN A 117 -2.17 -15.61 -8.10
CA GLN A 117 -0.94 -16.26 -7.62
C GLN A 117 -0.61 -15.84 -6.20
N ALA A 118 -0.80 -14.56 -5.88
CA ALA A 118 -0.60 -14.05 -4.53
C ALA A 118 -1.57 -14.69 -3.52
N ALA A 119 -2.83 -14.94 -3.90
CA ALA A 119 -3.79 -15.64 -3.05
C ALA A 119 -3.37 -17.08 -2.76
N VAL A 120 -2.82 -17.79 -3.76
CA VAL A 120 -2.28 -19.14 -3.54
C VAL A 120 -1.09 -19.11 -2.57
N PHE A 121 -0.17 -18.16 -2.71
CA PHE A 121 0.98 -18.02 -1.79
C PHE A 121 0.58 -17.58 -0.38
N ALA A 122 -0.47 -16.76 -0.25
CA ALA A 122 -0.95 -16.32 1.05
C ALA A 122 -1.65 -17.47 1.80
N PHE A 123 -2.59 -18.17 1.16
CA PHE A 123 -3.50 -19.08 1.89
C PHE A 123 -3.16 -20.56 1.78
N ASN A 124 -2.45 -20.98 0.73
CA ASN A 124 -2.20 -22.41 0.45
C ASN A 124 -0.74 -22.81 0.65
N THR A 125 0.15 -21.89 1.01
CA THR A 125 1.57 -22.18 1.23
C THR A 125 2.08 -21.53 2.51
N LYS A 126 3.16 -22.11 3.05
CA LYS A 126 3.92 -21.57 4.19
C LYS A 126 5.13 -20.74 3.73
N LEU A 127 5.09 -20.19 2.52
CA LEU A 127 6.20 -19.36 2.03
C LEU A 127 6.30 -18.09 2.86
N SER A 128 7.53 -17.68 3.16
CA SER A 128 7.75 -16.38 3.77
C SER A 128 7.26 -15.27 2.84
N SER A 129 6.84 -14.14 3.42
CA SER A 129 6.39 -12.99 2.64
C SER A 129 7.45 -12.51 1.65
N ALA A 130 8.73 -12.54 2.02
CA ALA A 130 9.84 -12.19 1.13
C ALA A 130 9.98 -13.16 -0.05
N ALA A 131 9.95 -14.47 0.20
CA ALA A 131 10.06 -15.50 -0.84
C ALA A 131 8.88 -15.42 -1.82
N ALA A 132 7.66 -15.25 -1.32
CA ALA A 132 6.46 -15.08 -2.13
C ALA A 132 6.54 -13.80 -2.99
N VAL A 133 7.02 -12.68 -2.43
CA VAL A 133 7.23 -11.43 -3.17
C VAL A 133 8.27 -11.60 -4.29
N GLN A 134 9.37 -12.31 -4.03
CA GLN A 134 10.37 -12.61 -5.06
C GLN A 134 9.78 -13.47 -6.19
N ALA A 135 9.00 -14.50 -5.84
CA ALA A 135 8.31 -15.33 -6.83
C ALA A 135 7.34 -14.53 -7.68
N LEU A 136 6.54 -13.62 -7.08
CA LEU A 136 5.63 -12.74 -7.81
C LEU A 136 6.37 -11.75 -8.72
N ARG A 137 7.53 -11.24 -8.31
CA ARG A 137 8.40 -10.40 -9.15
C ARG A 137 8.95 -11.19 -10.35
N ALA A 138 9.43 -12.40 -10.11
CA ALA A 138 9.93 -13.28 -11.17
C ALA A 138 8.81 -13.65 -12.17
N ALA A 139 7.62 -13.97 -11.67
CA ALA A 139 6.45 -14.23 -12.50
C ALA A 139 6.09 -13.02 -13.37
N LYS A 140 6.15 -11.79 -12.84
CA LYS A 140 5.94 -10.57 -13.61
C LYS A 140 7.02 -10.34 -14.68
N ALA A 141 8.27 -10.68 -14.39
CA ALA A 141 9.38 -10.52 -15.34
C ALA A 141 9.30 -11.50 -16.52
N VAL A 142 8.75 -12.68 -16.31
CA VAL A 142 8.59 -13.73 -17.34
C VAL A 142 7.22 -13.67 -18.02
N ALA A 143 6.25 -12.94 -17.44
CA ALA A 143 4.95 -12.77 -18.05
C ALA A 143 5.12 -12.16 -19.46
N PRO A 144 4.57 -12.78 -20.52
CA PRO A 144 4.59 -12.17 -21.84
C PRO A 144 3.94 -10.81 -21.71
N GLU A 145 4.59 -9.76 -22.26
CA GLU A 145 3.98 -8.44 -22.36
C GLU A 145 2.57 -8.65 -22.89
N LYS A 146 1.57 -8.30 -22.07
CA LYS A 146 0.17 -8.49 -22.39
C LYS A 146 -0.03 -7.72 -23.68
N GLN A 147 -0.05 -8.43 -24.82
CA GLN A 147 -0.28 -7.80 -26.12
C GLN A 147 -1.50 -6.94 -25.94
N PRO A 148 -1.44 -5.63 -26.26
CA PRO A 148 -2.57 -4.75 -26.04
C PRO A 148 -3.75 -5.42 -26.71
N ALA A 149 -4.72 -5.86 -25.90
CA ALA A 149 -5.87 -6.60 -26.38
C ALA A 149 -6.40 -5.77 -27.55
N ALA A 150 -6.38 -6.34 -28.76
CA ALA A 150 -6.58 -5.60 -30.00
C ALA A 150 -7.74 -4.63 -29.78
N ARG A 151 -7.41 -3.32 -29.77
CA ARG A 151 -8.37 -2.29 -29.35
C ARG A 151 -9.63 -2.53 -30.15
N ARG A 152 -10.75 -2.75 -29.46
CA ARG A 152 -12.05 -2.84 -30.14
C ARG A 152 -12.19 -1.54 -30.94
N PRO A 153 -12.48 -1.62 -32.25
CA PRO A 153 -12.54 -0.43 -33.09
C PRO A 153 -13.52 0.54 -32.47
N SER A 154 -13.10 1.80 -32.36
CA SER A 154 -13.89 2.87 -31.81
C SER A 154 -15.18 3.06 -32.62
N LEU A 155 -16.19 3.70 -32.03
CA LEU A 155 -17.40 4.04 -32.79
C LEU A 155 -17.05 4.89 -34.01
N ASP A 156 -16.12 5.83 -33.88
CA ASP A 156 -15.65 6.68 -34.99
C ASP A 156 -15.03 5.86 -36.13
N GLU A 157 -14.13 4.91 -35.84
CA GLU A 157 -13.57 4.01 -36.86
C GLU A 157 -14.67 3.19 -37.55
N ARG A 158 -15.66 2.73 -36.78
CA ARG A 158 -16.79 2.00 -37.34
C ARG A 158 -17.63 2.89 -38.25
N MET A 159 -17.87 4.14 -37.87
CA MET A 159 -18.67 5.10 -38.65
C MET A 159 -17.93 5.63 -39.88
N ALA A 160 -16.59 5.69 -39.86
CA ALA A 160 -15.78 6.09 -41.02
C ALA A 160 -15.95 5.15 -42.23
N HIS A 161 -16.28 3.88 -41.99
CA HIS A 161 -16.53 2.89 -43.04
C HIS A 161 -18.01 2.75 -43.41
N VAL A 162 -18.91 3.45 -42.71
CA VAL A 162 -20.34 3.45 -43.04
C VAL A 162 -20.59 4.44 -44.18
N ARG A 163 -20.91 3.90 -45.35
CA ARG A 163 -21.30 4.72 -46.51
C ARG A 163 -22.70 5.26 -46.27
N THR A 164 -22.81 6.55 -45.96
CA THR A 164 -24.10 7.22 -45.81
C THR A 164 -24.78 7.35 -47.18
N PRO A 165 -26.00 6.83 -47.36
CA PRO A 165 -26.76 7.10 -48.57
C PRO A 165 -27.05 8.60 -48.64
N ASN A 166 -26.86 9.23 -49.80
CA ASN A 166 -27.25 10.62 -50.04
C ASN A 166 -28.62 10.66 -50.75
N PRO A 167 -29.74 10.76 -50.01
CA PRO A 167 -31.06 10.87 -50.63
C PRO A 167 -31.19 12.26 -51.27
N GLY A 168 -31.05 12.31 -52.60
CA GLY A 168 -31.10 13.55 -53.39
C GLY A 168 -30.05 13.63 -54.50
N SER A 169 -29.06 12.73 -54.48
CA SER A 169 -28.14 12.53 -55.61
C SER A 169 -28.72 11.47 -56.55
N GLU A 170 -29.25 11.88 -57.70
CA GLU A 170 -29.68 10.97 -58.79
C GLU A 170 -28.50 10.27 -59.50
N ALA A 171 -27.40 10.02 -58.79
CA ALA A 171 -26.28 9.22 -59.26
C ALA A 171 -26.21 7.94 -58.43
N HIS A 172 -27.21 7.08 -58.55
CA HIS A 172 -27.08 5.68 -58.16
C HIS A 172 -26.23 4.95 -59.20
N GLY A 173 -24.95 5.30 -59.28
CA GLY A 173 -23.94 4.35 -59.72
C GLY A 173 -23.84 3.29 -58.64
N ALA A 174 -24.41 2.11 -58.88
CA ALA A 174 -24.22 0.95 -58.02
C ALA A 174 -22.73 0.83 -57.68
N ALA A 175 -22.41 0.58 -56.41
CA ALA A 175 -21.02 0.34 -56.03
C ALA A 175 -20.45 -0.75 -56.95
N PRO A 176 -19.26 -0.56 -57.54
CA PRO A 176 -18.74 -1.51 -58.50
C PRO A 176 -18.70 -2.88 -57.84
N THR A 177 -19.31 -3.86 -58.50
CA THR A 177 -19.35 -5.22 -58.00
C THR A 177 -17.92 -5.73 -57.79
N LEU A 178 -17.72 -6.73 -56.94
CA LEU A 178 -16.39 -7.31 -56.73
C LEU A 178 -15.74 -7.73 -58.06
N ALA A 179 -16.54 -8.24 -59.00
CA ALA A 179 -16.10 -8.57 -60.35
C ALA A 179 -15.60 -7.34 -61.12
N GLU A 180 -16.33 -6.22 -61.09
CA GLU A 180 -15.92 -4.97 -61.74
C GLU A 180 -14.65 -4.38 -61.12
N GLN A 181 -14.46 -4.52 -59.80
CA GLN A 181 -13.23 -4.09 -59.12
C GLN A 181 -12.02 -4.93 -59.54
N ILE A 182 -12.19 -6.25 -59.65
CA ILE A 182 -11.14 -7.17 -60.14
C ILE A 182 -10.76 -6.83 -61.59
N ILE A 183 -11.76 -6.58 -62.44
CA ILE A 183 -11.53 -6.21 -63.85
C ILE A 183 -10.83 -4.85 -63.95
N ALA A 184 -11.25 -3.86 -63.17
CA ALA A 184 -10.61 -2.54 -63.13
C ALA A 184 -9.15 -2.63 -62.66
N ALA A 185 -8.87 -3.41 -61.61
CA ALA A 185 -7.51 -3.63 -61.13
C ALA A 185 -6.64 -4.33 -62.18
N GLY A 186 -7.21 -5.27 -62.95
CA GLY A 186 -6.54 -5.94 -64.06
C GLY A 186 -6.19 -4.98 -65.20
N LYS A 187 -7.12 -4.09 -65.58
CA LYS A 187 -6.90 -3.06 -66.62
C LYS A 187 -5.79 -2.08 -66.23
N MET A 188 -5.79 -1.61 -64.97
CA MET A 188 -4.73 -0.74 -64.46
C MET A 188 -3.36 -1.42 -64.52
N ARG A 189 -3.28 -2.72 -64.22
CA ARG A 189 -2.03 -3.49 -64.27
C ARG A 189 -1.53 -3.73 -65.70
N ARG A 190 -2.42 -3.68 -66.70
CA ARG A 190 -2.09 -3.79 -68.14
C ARG A 190 -1.87 -2.44 -68.83
N GLY A 191 -2.06 -1.33 -68.12
CA GLY A 191 -1.88 0.03 -68.69
C GLY A 191 -3.01 0.47 -69.63
N GLU A 192 -4.14 -0.24 -69.62
CA GLU A 192 -5.34 0.11 -70.39
C GLU A 192 -6.14 1.16 -69.57
N LYS A 193 -6.30 2.37 -70.12
CA LYS A 193 -7.18 3.40 -69.55
C LYS A 193 -8.61 3.21 -70.03
#